data_AF-A0A3D5VSN3-F1
#
_entry.id   AF-A0A3D5VSN3-F1
#
_cell.length_a   1.000
_cell.length_b   1.000
_cell.length_c   1.000
_cell.angle_alpha   90.00
_cell.angle_beta   90.00
_cell.angle_gamma   90.00
#
_symmetry.space_group_name_H-M   'P 1'
#
loop_
_entity.id
_entity.type
_entity.pdbx_description
1 polymer ?
#
loop_
_entity_poly.entity_id
_entity_poly.type
_entity_poly.pdbx_seq_one_letter_code
_entity_poly.pdbx_strand_id
1 'polypeptide(L)'
;MNAPVDVSFFARAAKPLSSYRKYWAARFGTAPVLPMSRAEMEKLGWDSCDIVLVTGDAYVDHPSFGMAVIGRMLEAQGFRVGIIAQPDWTSAEAFRALGKPNLFWGVTAGNMDSMINRYTADRKIRSDDAYTPGDVGGKRPDRAAIVYSQRCREAFKDTPIILGGIEGSLRRIAHYDYWSDKVRRSIVVDAKCDLLLYGNAERAIVEIAHRLATKEPVEQITDVRGTAFVRRPDDETGKGWFEITSTSVDEPGRVEAHVNPYMTTSEQAAENGATCAKEDEAKAVAQAAEAGGAMNSGAVRADSTGAAGQKVSKPEVNAAIAPLTFFANPALASTKGKVKVPPRERSVIRLPSYEQVRSDPILYAHANRVLHLETNPGNARALVQAHGEGTTARDVWINPPPIPLTTAEMDMVFDLPYARSPHPSYADENGSHDHATKIPAWEMIRFS
;
A
#
# COMPACT_ATOMS: atom_id res chain seq x y z
N MET A 1 -18.24 -25.62 16.52
CA MET A 1 -17.13 -24.79 16.03
C MET A 1 -17.57 -23.34 16.15
N ASN A 2 -17.18 -22.70 17.25
CA ASN A 2 -17.52 -21.30 17.49
C ASN A 2 -16.51 -20.45 16.72
N ALA A 3 -16.93 -19.90 15.57
CA ALA A 3 -16.16 -18.84 14.93
C ALA A 3 -16.05 -17.66 15.92
N PRO A 4 -14.86 -17.08 16.14
CA PRO A 4 -14.74 -15.91 17.00
C PRO A 4 -15.58 -14.76 16.44
N VAL A 5 -16.33 -14.10 17.33
CA VAL A 5 -17.25 -13.01 17.00
C VAL A 5 -16.45 -11.81 16.51
N ASP A 6 -16.80 -11.30 15.34
CA ASP A 6 -16.25 -10.08 14.75
C ASP A 6 -16.71 -8.86 15.57
N VAL A 7 -15.75 -8.17 16.20
CA VAL A 7 -15.97 -7.01 17.09
C VAL A 7 -15.95 -5.66 16.37
N SER A 8 -15.93 -5.65 15.02
CA SER A 8 -15.92 -4.41 14.24
C SER A 8 -17.33 -3.90 13.91
N PHE A 9 -17.55 -2.59 14.07
CA PHE A 9 -18.84 -1.92 13.88
C PHE A 9 -19.24 -1.62 12.41
N PHE A 10 -18.53 -2.20 11.43
CA PHE A 10 -18.85 -2.07 10.01
C PHE A 10 -19.03 -3.46 9.41
N ALA A 11 -19.99 -3.63 8.50
CA ALA A 11 -20.18 -4.90 7.80
C ALA A 11 -18.89 -5.25 7.03
N ARG A 12 -18.08 -6.17 7.56
CA ARG A 12 -16.93 -6.78 6.86
C ARG A 12 -17.48 -7.76 5.83
N ALA A 13 -18.02 -7.25 4.73
CA ALA A 13 -18.42 -8.04 3.57
C ALA A 13 -17.19 -8.53 2.77
N ALA A 14 -16.21 -9.13 3.47
CA ALA A 14 -15.00 -9.67 2.87
C ALA A 14 -15.04 -11.20 2.97
N LYS A 15 -14.77 -11.86 1.84
CA LYS A 15 -14.69 -13.31 1.78
C LYS A 15 -13.51 -13.79 2.65
N PRO A 16 -13.72 -14.73 3.61
CA PRO A 16 -12.65 -15.23 4.45
C PRO A 16 -11.55 -15.92 3.64
N LEU A 17 -10.28 -15.70 4.01
CA LEU A 17 -9.13 -16.29 3.31
C LEU A 17 -9.16 -17.83 3.25
N SER A 18 -9.73 -18.47 4.28
CA SER A 18 -9.85 -19.93 4.39
C SER A 18 -11.04 -20.54 3.63
N SER A 19 -11.92 -19.70 3.05
CA SER A 19 -13.17 -20.17 2.42
C SER A 19 -13.00 -20.66 0.99
N TYR A 20 -11.87 -20.35 0.34
CA TYR A 20 -11.60 -20.78 -1.02
C TYR A 20 -11.28 -22.29 -1.05
N ARG A 21 -11.85 -22.99 -2.03
CA ARG A 21 -11.43 -24.36 -2.32
C ARG A 21 -9.98 -24.32 -2.81
N LYS A 22 -9.11 -25.08 -2.14
CA LYS A 22 -7.71 -25.17 -2.54
C LYS A 22 -7.57 -25.57 -4.00
N TYR A 23 -6.61 -24.96 -4.67
CA TYR A 23 -6.24 -25.28 -6.04
C TYR A 23 -5.71 -26.72 -6.14
N TRP A 24 -5.83 -27.34 -7.31
CA TRP A 24 -5.55 -28.78 -7.49
C TRP A 24 -4.12 -29.17 -7.10
N ALA A 25 -3.17 -28.25 -7.23
CA ALA A 25 -1.77 -28.49 -6.97
C ALA A 25 -1.44 -28.63 -5.47
N ALA A 26 -2.40 -28.41 -4.58
CA ALA A 26 -2.28 -28.73 -3.15
C ALA A 26 -1.90 -30.19 -2.88
N ARG A 27 -2.13 -31.10 -3.85
CA ARG A 27 -1.72 -32.51 -3.78
C ARG A 27 -0.20 -32.73 -3.67
N PHE A 28 0.61 -31.75 -4.08
CA PHE A 28 2.07 -31.81 -3.96
C PHE A 28 2.56 -31.50 -2.53
N GLY A 29 1.67 -31.07 -1.64
CA GLY A 29 2.03 -30.66 -0.29
C GLY A 29 2.66 -29.26 -0.23
N THR A 30 3.23 -28.94 0.92
CA THR A 30 3.92 -27.67 1.20
C THR A 30 5.42 -27.85 0.97
N ALA A 31 6.05 -26.94 0.23
CA ALA A 31 7.48 -26.92 0.04
C ALA A 31 8.20 -26.46 1.33
N PRO A 32 9.35 -27.05 1.71
CA PRO A 32 10.13 -26.59 2.85
C PRO A 32 10.50 -25.10 2.75
N VAL A 33 10.87 -24.67 1.53
CA VAL A 33 11.05 -23.28 1.09
C VAL A 33 10.52 -23.19 -0.34
N LEU A 34 10.07 -22.00 -0.76
CA LEU A 34 9.63 -21.81 -2.14
C LEU A 34 10.82 -21.93 -3.10
N PRO A 35 10.72 -22.70 -4.20
CA PRO A 35 11.84 -22.95 -5.09
C PRO A 35 12.31 -21.68 -5.81
N MET A 36 13.63 -21.51 -5.89
CA MET A 36 14.30 -20.46 -6.65
C MET A 36 14.98 -20.98 -7.93
N SER A 37 14.98 -22.29 -8.15
CA SER A 37 15.57 -22.93 -9.34
C SER A 37 14.73 -24.08 -9.90
N ARG A 38 14.98 -24.43 -11.17
CA ARG A 38 14.40 -25.63 -11.80
C ARG A 38 14.76 -26.92 -11.08
N ALA A 39 16.00 -27.04 -10.60
CA ALA A 39 16.44 -28.21 -9.85
C ALA A 39 15.67 -28.40 -8.53
N GLU A 40 15.29 -27.30 -7.87
CA GLU A 40 14.43 -27.36 -6.67
C GLU A 40 12.99 -27.72 -7.02
N MET A 41 12.46 -27.18 -8.12
CA MET A 41 11.14 -27.59 -8.64
C MET A 41 11.09 -29.10 -8.94
N GLU A 42 12.15 -29.66 -9.56
CA GLU A 42 12.24 -31.10 -9.84
C GLU A 42 12.24 -31.93 -8.55
N LYS A 43 12.94 -31.49 -7.50
CA LYS A 43 12.91 -32.15 -6.17
C LYS A 43 11.50 -32.12 -5.55
N LEU A 44 10.70 -31.09 -5.84
CA LEU A 44 9.31 -30.98 -5.42
C LEU A 44 8.34 -31.72 -6.36
N GLY A 45 8.82 -32.29 -7.46
CA GLY A 45 8.01 -32.94 -8.49
C GLY A 45 7.18 -31.97 -9.34
N TRP A 46 7.61 -30.71 -9.45
CA TRP A 46 6.91 -29.66 -10.19
C TRP A 46 7.50 -29.47 -11.59
N ASP A 47 6.64 -29.51 -12.62
CA ASP A 47 7.00 -29.21 -14.01
C ASP A 47 7.02 -27.70 -14.32
N SER A 48 6.26 -26.92 -13.55
CA SER A 48 5.99 -25.50 -13.76
C SER A 48 5.52 -24.86 -12.45
N CYS A 49 5.74 -23.56 -12.32
CA CYS A 49 5.09 -22.75 -11.29
C CYS A 49 3.75 -22.24 -11.81
N ASP A 50 2.74 -22.20 -10.95
CA ASP A 50 1.49 -21.52 -11.28
C ASP A 50 1.67 -20.00 -11.17
N ILE A 51 2.44 -19.57 -10.18
CA ILE A 51 2.75 -18.17 -9.91
C ILE A 51 4.25 -18.06 -9.67
N VAL A 52 4.88 -17.04 -10.26
CA VAL A 52 6.28 -16.71 -9.95
C VAL A 52 6.34 -15.31 -9.38
N LEU A 53 6.90 -15.19 -8.18
CA LEU A 53 7.15 -13.91 -7.53
C LEU A 53 8.55 -13.41 -7.90
N VAL A 54 8.67 -12.13 -8.22
CA VAL A 54 9.93 -11.44 -8.48
C VAL A 54 10.10 -10.34 -7.46
N THR A 55 11.23 -10.37 -6.74
CA THR A 55 11.50 -9.45 -5.63
C THR A 55 12.88 -8.82 -5.75
N GLY A 56 13.00 -7.58 -5.26
CA GLY A 56 14.27 -6.86 -5.16
C GLY A 56 15.12 -7.22 -3.95
N ASP A 57 14.57 -7.95 -2.99
CA ASP A 57 15.30 -8.46 -1.82
C ASP A 57 15.76 -9.90 -2.02
N ALA A 58 16.69 -10.35 -1.18
CA ALA A 58 16.94 -11.76 -0.95
C ALA A 58 15.65 -12.47 -0.50
N TYR A 59 15.49 -13.74 -0.87
CA TYR A 59 14.41 -14.55 -0.33
C TYR A 59 14.75 -15.01 1.10
N VAL A 60 14.11 -14.37 2.06
CA VAL A 60 14.06 -14.82 3.46
C VAL A 60 12.63 -15.27 3.73
N ASP A 61 12.47 -16.56 4.06
CA ASP A 61 11.16 -17.15 4.26
C ASP A 61 10.67 -16.91 5.70
N HIS A 62 10.30 -15.66 5.99
CA HIS A 62 9.90 -15.18 7.31
C HIS A 62 8.66 -14.27 7.21
N PRO A 63 7.73 -14.29 8.17
CA PRO A 63 6.51 -13.45 8.13
C PRO A 63 6.78 -11.93 8.20
N SER A 64 8.01 -11.50 8.51
CA SER A 64 8.41 -10.08 8.44
C SER A 64 8.78 -9.63 7.02
N PHE A 65 8.81 -10.54 6.05
CA PHE A 65 9.17 -10.30 4.67
C PHE A 65 7.93 -10.42 3.79
N GLY A 66 7.49 -9.32 3.18
CA GLY A 66 6.18 -9.24 2.52
C GLY A 66 6.02 -10.22 1.35
N MET A 67 7.08 -10.46 0.57
CA MET A 67 7.05 -11.46 -0.52
C MET A 67 6.92 -12.89 0.02
N ALA A 68 7.47 -13.20 1.20
CA ALA A 68 7.32 -14.50 1.82
C ALA A 68 5.90 -14.71 2.34
N VAL A 69 5.30 -13.69 2.97
CA VAL A 69 3.88 -13.70 3.38
C VAL A 69 2.97 -13.98 2.18
N ILE A 70 3.14 -13.25 1.08
CA ILE A 70 2.34 -13.44 -0.14
C ILE A 70 2.60 -14.82 -0.76
N GLY A 71 3.85 -15.26 -0.83
CA GLY A 71 4.21 -16.56 -1.37
C GLY A 71 3.61 -17.72 -0.60
N ARG A 72 3.75 -17.72 0.74
CA ARG A 72 3.16 -18.72 1.62
C ARG A 72 1.64 -18.68 1.63
N MET A 73 1.05 -17.48 1.57
CA MET A 73 -0.41 -17.35 1.47
C MET A 73 -0.93 -18.00 0.18
N LEU A 74 -0.27 -17.78 -0.96
CA LEU A 74 -0.64 -18.41 -2.23
C LEU A 74 -0.41 -19.93 -2.23
N GLU A 75 0.68 -20.41 -1.64
CA GLU A 75 0.93 -21.85 -1.46
C GLU A 75 -0.15 -22.49 -0.56
N ALA A 76 -0.57 -21.81 0.51
CA ALA A 76 -1.64 -22.28 1.40
C ALA A 76 -2.99 -22.42 0.68
N GLN A 77 -3.21 -21.64 -0.38
CA GLN A 77 -4.34 -21.77 -1.30
C GLN A 77 -4.20 -22.93 -2.29
N GLY A 78 -3.06 -23.62 -2.30
CA GLY A 78 -2.80 -24.80 -3.12
C GLY A 78 -2.09 -24.53 -4.44
N PHE A 79 -1.54 -23.33 -4.65
CA PHE A 79 -0.79 -22.98 -5.86
C PHE A 79 0.68 -23.37 -5.73
N ARG A 80 1.33 -23.73 -6.85
CA ARG A 80 2.78 -23.89 -6.92
C ARG A 80 3.42 -22.53 -7.13
N VAL A 81 4.14 -22.04 -6.13
CA VAL A 81 4.72 -20.70 -6.14
C VAL A 81 6.24 -20.80 -6.18
N GLY A 82 6.86 -20.14 -7.16
CA GLY A 82 8.32 -19.99 -7.22
C GLY A 82 8.74 -18.54 -6.97
N ILE A 83 10.01 -18.33 -6.60
CA ILE A 83 10.55 -16.98 -6.34
C ILE A 83 11.82 -16.75 -7.16
N ILE A 84 11.89 -15.59 -7.82
CA ILE A 84 13.11 -15.04 -8.43
C ILE A 84 13.52 -13.82 -7.59
N ALA A 85 14.54 -14.01 -6.76
CA ALA A 85 15.07 -12.97 -5.88
C ALA A 85 16.30 -12.30 -6.49
N GLN A 86 16.31 -10.97 -6.53
CA GLN A 86 17.41 -10.15 -7.06
C GLN A 86 17.92 -10.60 -8.44
N PRO A 87 17.03 -10.78 -9.44
CA PRO A 87 17.47 -11.14 -10.78
C PRO A 87 18.34 -10.02 -11.39
N ASP A 88 19.33 -10.42 -12.20
CA ASP A 88 20.02 -9.47 -13.07
C ASP A 88 19.03 -8.86 -14.07
N TRP A 89 18.82 -7.55 -13.95
CA TRP A 89 17.83 -6.80 -14.73
C TRP A 89 18.38 -6.27 -16.06
N THR A 90 19.66 -6.52 -16.36
CA THR A 90 20.26 -6.14 -17.64
C THR A 90 19.78 -7.02 -18.79
N SER A 91 19.20 -8.20 -18.49
CA SER A 91 18.65 -9.15 -19.45
C SER A 91 17.35 -9.78 -18.95
N ALA A 92 16.46 -10.16 -19.87
CA ALA A 92 15.25 -10.95 -19.54
C ALA A 92 15.56 -12.42 -19.23
N GLU A 93 16.76 -12.93 -19.51
CA GLU A 93 17.15 -14.33 -19.27
C GLU A 93 17.04 -14.72 -17.79
N ALA A 94 17.43 -13.84 -16.87
CA ALA A 94 17.31 -14.10 -15.42
C ALA A 94 15.85 -14.32 -14.99
N PHE A 95 14.89 -13.72 -15.70
CA PHE A 95 13.46 -13.85 -15.44
C PHE A 95 12.86 -15.12 -16.07
N ARG A 96 13.63 -15.84 -16.90
CA ARG A 96 13.24 -17.13 -17.47
C ARG A 96 13.69 -18.33 -16.61
N ALA A 97 14.40 -18.08 -15.51
CA ALA A 97 14.99 -19.12 -14.67
C ALA A 97 14.01 -20.23 -14.24
N LEU A 98 12.77 -19.87 -13.88
CA LEU A 98 11.70 -20.81 -13.50
C LEU A 98 10.73 -21.15 -14.64
N GLY A 99 10.94 -20.57 -15.82
CA GLY A 99 10.05 -20.62 -16.97
C GLY A 99 8.79 -19.75 -16.85
N LYS A 100 7.83 -20.01 -17.74
CA LYS A 100 6.56 -19.28 -17.79
C LYS A 100 5.66 -19.71 -16.63
N PRO A 101 5.15 -18.79 -15.78
CA PRO A 101 4.13 -19.13 -14.81
C PRO A 101 2.79 -19.40 -15.51
N ASN A 102 2.00 -20.32 -14.97
CA ASN A 102 0.70 -20.70 -15.56
C ASN A 102 -0.38 -19.63 -15.39
N LEU A 103 -0.30 -18.82 -14.32
CA LEU A 103 -1.30 -17.81 -13.98
C LEU A 103 -0.77 -16.38 -14.12
N PHE A 104 0.26 -15.99 -13.36
CA PHE A 104 0.77 -14.62 -13.39
C PHE A 104 2.18 -14.44 -12.78
N TRP A 105 2.80 -13.30 -13.09
CA TRP A 105 3.96 -12.73 -12.40
C TRP A 105 3.52 -11.88 -11.22
N GLY A 106 3.99 -12.17 -10.01
CA GLY A 106 3.87 -11.27 -8.86
C GLY A 106 5.12 -10.42 -8.71
N VAL A 107 5.06 -9.10 -8.87
CA VAL A 107 6.27 -8.26 -8.89
C VAL A 107 6.29 -7.31 -7.68
N THR A 108 7.43 -7.19 -7.02
CA THR A 108 7.69 -6.22 -5.94
C THR A 108 9.13 -5.71 -5.97
N ALA A 109 9.34 -4.49 -5.50
CA ALA A 109 10.69 -3.94 -5.27
C ALA A 109 11.39 -4.53 -4.02
N GLY A 110 10.63 -5.25 -3.19
CA GLY A 110 11.05 -5.75 -1.89
C GLY A 110 10.24 -5.13 -0.73
N ASN A 111 10.76 -5.28 0.47
CA ASN A 111 10.25 -4.71 1.72
C ASN A 111 10.46 -3.21 1.83
N MET A 112 11.39 -2.65 1.04
CA MET A 112 11.70 -1.23 1.00
C MET A 112 11.71 -0.71 -0.44
N ASP A 113 11.58 0.62 -0.56
CA ASP A 113 11.68 1.30 -1.84
C ASP A 113 13.09 1.17 -2.42
N SER A 114 13.18 0.87 -3.73
CA SER A 114 14.47 0.55 -4.36
C SER A 114 15.43 1.74 -4.35
N MET A 115 14.90 2.97 -4.37
CA MET A 115 15.73 4.18 -4.31
C MET A 115 16.28 4.40 -2.90
N ILE A 116 15.49 4.13 -1.86
CA ILE A 116 15.93 4.27 -0.46
C ILE A 116 17.02 3.23 -0.13
N ASN A 117 16.92 2.02 -0.68
CA ASN A 117 17.96 1.00 -0.48
C ASN A 117 19.26 1.34 -1.20
N ARG A 118 19.20 2.03 -2.34
CA ARG A 118 20.40 2.32 -3.15
C ARG A 118 21.06 3.65 -2.81
N TYR A 119 20.32 4.60 -2.23
CA TYR A 119 20.82 5.95 -1.97
C TYR A 119 20.63 6.37 -0.51
N THR A 120 21.50 7.23 -0.01
CA THR A 120 21.31 7.96 1.25
C THR A 120 20.33 9.12 1.06
N ALA A 121 19.87 9.74 2.16
CA ALA A 121 19.04 10.95 2.10
C ALA A 121 19.72 12.09 1.32
N ASP A 122 21.04 12.18 1.39
CA ASP A 122 21.87 13.13 0.63
C ASP A 122 22.12 12.72 -0.84
N ARG A 123 21.39 11.72 -1.34
CA ARG A 123 21.50 11.17 -2.71
C ARG A 123 22.86 10.57 -3.06
N LYS A 124 23.63 10.10 -2.07
CA LYS A 124 24.86 9.33 -2.30
C LYS A 124 24.54 7.86 -2.47
N ILE A 125 25.22 7.18 -3.39
CA ILE A 125 25.06 5.74 -3.57
C ILE A 125 25.58 5.01 -2.32
N ARG A 126 24.77 4.09 -1.80
CA ARG A 126 25.13 3.19 -0.70
C ARG A 126 26.03 2.06 -1.22
N SER A 127 27.05 1.71 -0.43
CA SER A 127 27.88 0.53 -0.68
C SER A 127 27.24 -0.77 -0.18
N ASP A 128 26.22 -0.64 0.67
CA ASP A 128 25.55 -1.69 1.42
C ASP A 128 24.06 -1.82 1.05
N ASP A 129 23.47 -3.00 1.28
CA ASP A 129 22.02 -3.26 1.16
C ASP A 129 21.61 -4.32 2.18
N ALA A 130 20.86 -3.89 3.20
CA ALA A 130 20.44 -4.71 4.33
C ALA A 130 19.59 -5.94 3.94
N TYR A 131 19.01 -5.96 2.74
CA TYR A 131 18.19 -7.06 2.25
C TYR A 131 18.93 -7.94 1.24
N THR A 132 20.24 -7.78 1.11
CA THR A 132 21.08 -8.55 0.18
C THR A 132 22.03 -9.46 0.95
N PRO A 133 22.30 -10.70 0.48
CA PRO A 133 23.29 -11.57 1.11
C PRO A 133 24.68 -10.96 1.05
N GLY A 134 25.37 -10.96 2.19
CA GLY A 134 26.69 -10.34 2.35
C GLY A 134 26.68 -8.82 2.45
N ASP A 135 25.49 -8.21 2.63
CA ASP A 135 25.34 -6.76 2.77
C ASP A 135 25.90 -5.97 1.56
N VAL A 136 25.85 -6.56 0.37
CA VAL A 136 26.41 -5.94 -0.84
C VAL A 136 25.42 -5.03 -1.54
N GLY A 137 25.83 -3.79 -1.81
CA GLY A 137 25.04 -2.84 -2.58
C GLY A 137 24.92 -3.21 -4.07
N GLY A 138 23.98 -2.57 -4.75
CA GLY A 138 23.88 -2.62 -6.21
C GLY A 138 23.30 -3.93 -6.79
N LYS A 139 22.54 -4.70 -6.02
CA LYS A 139 21.84 -5.93 -6.46
C LYS A 139 20.40 -5.71 -6.93
N ARG A 140 19.93 -4.47 -7.00
CA ARG A 140 18.62 -4.09 -7.57
C ARG A 140 18.72 -2.79 -8.39
N PRO A 141 17.89 -2.60 -9.43
CA PRO A 141 17.84 -1.36 -10.18
C PRO A 141 17.09 -0.25 -9.46
N ASP A 142 17.29 0.99 -9.89
CA ASP A 142 16.42 2.12 -9.56
C ASP A 142 15.01 1.86 -10.08
N ARG A 143 14.01 2.09 -9.22
CA ARG A 143 12.58 1.85 -9.51
C ARG A 143 12.34 0.39 -9.93
N ALA A 144 12.82 -0.53 -9.09
CA ALA A 144 12.87 -1.97 -9.36
C ALA A 144 11.53 -2.55 -9.82
N ALA A 145 10.40 -2.13 -9.23
CA ALA A 145 9.07 -2.54 -9.64
C ALA A 145 8.79 -2.31 -11.14
N ILE A 146 9.21 -1.15 -11.67
CA ILE A 146 9.03 -0.82 -13.10
C ILE A 146 9.94 -1.69 -13.95
N VAL A 147 11.23 -1.77 -13.62
CA VAL A 147 12.22 -2.50 -14.40
C VAL A 147 11.89 -4.01 -14.42
N TYR A 148 11.56 -4.59 -13.27
CA TYR A 148 11.20 -6.00 -13.16
C TYR A 148 9.91 -6.31 -13.92
N SER A 149 8.90 -5.44 -13.87
CA SER A 149 7.67 -5.64 -14.66
C SER A 149 7.97 -5.67 -16.16
N GLN A 150 8.83 -4.76 -16.65
CA GLN A 150 9.23 -4.72 -18.05
C GLN A 150 10.02 -5.98 -18.45
N ARG A 151 10.92 -6.48 -17.60
CA ARG A 151 11.66 -7.72 -17.84
C ARG A 151 10.77 -8.96 -17.80
N CYS A 152 9.79 -9.02 -16.90
CA CYS A 152 8.78 -10.08 -16.90
C CYS A 152 7.99 -10.09 -18.22
N ARG A 153 7.60 -8.91 -18.72
CA ARG A 153 6.89 -8.77 -20.00
C ARG A 153 7.75 -9.20 -21.19
N GLU A 154 9.05 -8.89 -21.16
CA GLU A 154 10.00 -9.34 -22.19
C GLU A 154 10.26 -10.84 -22.13
N ALA A 155 10.34 -11.41 -20.92
CA ALA A 155 10.51 -12.85 -20.71
C ALA A 155 9.32 -13.63 -21.29
N PHE A 156 8.09 -13.23 -20.94
CA PHE A 156 6.84 -13.84 -21.41
C PHE A 156 5.73 -12.80 -21.58
N LYS A 157 5.51 -12.38 -22.83
CA LYS A 157 4.62 -11.27 -23.20
C LYS A 157 3.18 -11.42 -22.74
N ASP A 158 2.63 -12.62 -22.83
CA ASP A 158 1.18 -12.86 -22.60
C ASP A 158 0.85 -13.19 -21.14
N THR A 159 1.85 -13.27 -20.26
CA THR A 159 1.60 -13.57 -18.85
C THR A 159 1.18 -12.29 -18.11
N PRO A 160 0.05 -12.32 -17.37
CA PRO A 160 -0.36 -11.20 -16.54
C PRO A 160 0.70 -10.77 -15.52
N ILE A 161 0.80 -9.46 -15.27
CA ILE A 161 1.68 -8.88 -14.26
C ILE A 161 0.85 -8.26 -13.15
N ILE A 162 0.98 -8.81 -11.96
CA ILE A 162 0.34 -8.36 -10.74
C ILE A 162 1.41 -7.69 -9.87
N LEU A 163 1.40 -6.36 -9.86
CA LEU A 163 2.40 -5.55 -9.16
C LEU A 163 1.94 -5.26 -7.72
N GLY A 164 2.88 -5.21 -6.78
CA GLY A 164 2.59 -4.85 -5.40
C GLY A 164 3.80 -4.27 -4.67
N GLY A 165 3.76 -4.34 -3.34
CA GLY A 165 4.79 -3.81 -2.46
C GLY A 165 4.67 -2.31 -2.20
N ILE A 166 5.55 -1.79 -1.34
CA ILE A 166 5.54 -0.38 -0.92
C ILE A 166 5.78 0.54 -2.12
N GLU A 167 6.74 0.19 -2.99
CA GLU A 167 7.10 1.00 -4.16
C GLU A 167 5.90 1.22 -5.11
N GLY A 168 5.12 0.16 -5.34
CA GLY A 168 3.88 0.22 -6.14
C GLY A 168 2.75 0.93 -5.41
N SER A 169 2.50 0.55 -4.15
CA SER A 169 1.40 1.08 -3.34
C SER A 169 1.45 2.60 -3.20
N LEU A 170 2.62 3.19 -2.98
CA LEU A 170 2.72 4.65 -2.79
C LEU A 170 2.58 5.45 -4.10
N ARG A 171 2.62 4.79 -5.26
CA ARG A 171 2.68 5.43 -6.59
C ARG A 171 1.48 5.14 -7.48
N ARG A 172 0.32 4.85 -6.87
CA ARG A 172 -0.95 4.49 -7.56
C ARG A 172 -1.50 5.58 -8.47
N ILE A 173 -1.32 6.84 -8.09
CA ILE A 173 -1.67 8.03 -8.87
C ILE A 173 -0.40 8.81 -9.23
N ALA A 174 -0.58 9.94 -9.90
CA ALA A 174 0.46 10.94 -10.05
C ALA A 174 1.09 11.30 -8.69
N HIS A 175 2.40 11.20 -8.61
CA HIS A 175 3.14 11.35 -7.37
C HIS A 175 4.40 12.18 -7.60
N TYR A 176 4.79 12.92 -6.57
CA TYR A 176 6.07 13.63 -6.57
C TYR A 176 7.21 12.65 -6.31
N ASP A 177 8.17 12.61 -7.22
CA ASP A 177 9.40 11.81 -7.10
C ASP A 177 10.54 12.70 -6.61
N TYR A 178 10.85 12.59 -5.32
CA TYR A 178 11.91 13.37 -4.67
C TYR A 178 13.28 13.20 -5.35
N TRP A 179 13.56 12.04 -5.95
CA TRP A 179 14.84 11.74 -6.58
C TRP A 179 15.05 12.50 -7.89
N SER A 180 13.99 12.70 -8.67
CA SER A 180 14.05 13.42 -9.95
C SER A 180 13.48 14.83 -9.89
N ASP A 181 12.97 15.27 -8.73
CA ASP A 181 12.36 16.58 -8.50
C ASP A 181 11.21 16.87 -9.48
N LYS A 182 10.37 15.86 -9.71
CA LYS A 182 9.32 15.89 -10.74
C LYS A 182 8.07 15.15 -10.27
N VAL A 183 6.92 15.64 -10.72
CA VAL A 183 5.67 14.87 -10.66
C VAL A 183 5.69 13.82 -11.77
N ARG A 184 5.66 12.55 -11.37
CA ARG A 184 5.63 11.38 -12.26
C ARG A 184 4.20 10.87 -12.42
N ARG A 185 3.99 10.10 -13.49
CA ARG A 185 2.73 9.39 -13.74
C ARG A 185 2.55 8.26 -12.73
N SER A 186 1.36 7.67 -12.71
CA SER A 186 1.09 6.46 -11.95
C SER A 186 2.04 5.34 -12.37
N ILE A 187 2.52 4.57 -11.40
CA ILE A 187 3.35 3.39 -11.66
C ILE A 187 2.62 2.34 -12.49
N VAL A 188 1.28 2.30 -12.43
CA VAL A 188 0.46 1.39 -13.25
C VAL A 188 0.72 1.64 -14.74
N VAL A 189 0.87 2.91 -15.13
CA VAL A 189 1.17 3.32 -16.50
C VAL A 189 2.63 3.03 -16.86
N ASP A 190 3.56 3.40 -15.99
CA ASP A 190 5.01 3.27 -16.24
C ASP A 190 5.48 1.80 -16.27
N ALA A 191 4.96 0.96 -15.36
CA ALA A 191 5.27 -0.47 -15.26
C ALA A 191 4.50 -1.33 -16.26
N LYS A 192 3.38 -0.82 -16.80
CA LYS A 192 2.44 -1.59 -17.65
C LYS A 192 2.01 -2.91 -16.99
N CYS A 193 1.78 -2.87 -15.68
CA CYS A 193 1.19 -3.99 -14.96
C CYS A 193 -0.30 -4.10 -15.31
N ASP A 194 -0.83 -5.31 -15.23
CA ASP A 194 -2.25 -5.56 -15.50
C ASP A 194 -3.10 -5.14 -14.30
N LEU A 195 -2.63 -5.46 -13.09
CA LEU A 195 -3.20 -5.00 -11.81
C LEU A 195 -2.07 -4.55 -10.88
N LEU A 196 -2.29 -3.47 -10.14
CA LEU A 196 -1.49 -3.03 -9.00
C LEU A 196 -2.28 -3.28 -7.72
N LEU A 197 -1.71 -4.01 -6.77
CA LEU A 197 -2.29 -4.26 -5.45
C LEU A 197 -1.68 -3.30 -4.44
N TYR A 198 -2.51 -2.81 -3.53
CA TYR A 198 -2.09 -1.85 -2.53
C TYR A 198 -2.72 -2.04 -1.15
N GLY A 199 -1.99 -1.59 -0.13
CA GLY A 199 -2.32 -1.93 1.25
C GLY A 199 -2.05 -3.41 1.51
N ASN A 200 -2.84 -4.01 2.40
CA ASN A 200 -2.75 -5.44 2.73
C ASN A 200 -3.36 -6.26 1.58
N ALA A 201 -2.49 -6.92 0.83
CA ALA A 201 -2.80 -7.50 -0.47
C ALA A 201 -3.27 -8.97 -0.40
N GLU A 202 -3.25 -9.62 0.77
CA GLU A 202 -3.53 -11.04 0.96
C GLU A 202 -4.90 -11.42 0.41
N ARG A 203 -5.94 -10.63 0.71
CA ARG A 203 -7.29 -10.89 0.18
C ARG A 203 -7.34 -10.74 -1.34
N ALA A 204 -6.80 -9.63 -1.85
CA ALA A 204 -6.86 -9.29 -3.25
C ALA A 204 -6.09 -10.32 -4.11
N ILE A 205 -4.87 -10.68 -3.70
CA ILE A 205 -4.03 -11.63 -4.45
C ILE A 205 -4.63 -13.03 -4.46
N VAL A 206 -5.24 -13.47 -3.35
CA VAL A 206 -5.91 -14.77 -3.27
C VAL A 206 -7.13 -14.80 -4.18
N GLU A 207 -7.96 -13.75 -4.17
CA GLU A 207 -9.12 -13.65 -5.04
C GLU A 207 -8.71 -13.65 -6.53
N ILE A 208 -7.73 -12.82 -6.89
CA ILE A 208 -7.18 -12.74 -8.25
C ILE A 208 -6.64 -14.10 -8.70
N ALA A 209 -5.84 -14.77 -7.85
CA ALA A 209 -5.26 -16.07 -8.19
C ALA A 209 -6.34 -17.11 -8.49
N HIS A 210 -7.41 -17.17 -7.69
CA HIS A 210 -8.52 -18.10 -7.91
C HIS A 210 -9.33 -17.77 -9.17
N ARG A 211 -9.57 -16.48 -9.46
CA ARG A 211 -10.27 -16.04 -10.69
C ARG A 211 -9.47 -16.38 -11.94
N LEU A 212 -8.16 -16.10 -11.94
CA LEU A 212 -7.24 -16.48 -13.02
C LEU A 212 -7.16 -18.01 -13.16
N ALA A 213 -7.19 -18.76 -12.06
CA ALA A 213 -7.22 -20.23 -12.08
C ALA A 213 -8.50 -20.79 -12.73
N THR A 214 -9.61 -20.06 -12.66
CA THR A 214 -10.85 -20.36 -13.40
C THR A 214 -10.85 -19.82 -14.83
N LYS A 215 -9.70 -19.34 -15.32
CA LYS A 215 -9.48 -18.77 -16.67
C LYS A 215 -10.26 -17.48 -16.94
N GLU A 216 -10.60 -16.74 -15.89
CA GLU A 216 -11.09 -15.39 -16.06
C GLU A 216 -9.94 -14.50 -16.60
N PRO A 217 -10.15 -13.74 -17.69
CA PRO A 217 -9.13 -12.83 -18.19
C PRO A 217 -8.80 -11.76 -17.16
N VAL A 218 -7.51 -11.44 -16.97
CA VAL A 218 -7.07 -10.43 -15.99
C VAL A 218 -7.72 -9.07 -16.24
N GLU A 219 -8.04 -8.77 -17.49
CA GLU A 219 -8.68 -7.54 -17.93
C GLU A 219 -10.12 -7.38 -17.44
N GLN A 220 -10.77 -8.47 -17.03
CA GLN A 220 -12.15 -8.48 -16.51
C GLN A 220 -12.19 -8.42 -14.98
N ILE A 221 -11.04 -8.52 -14.30
CA ILE A 221 -10.94 -8.45 -12.85
C ILE A 221 -10.85 -6.98 -12.43
N THR A 222 -11.99 -6.29 -12.43
CA THR A 222 -12.07 -4.83 -12.25
C THR A 222 -12.68 -4.40 -10.93
N ASP A 223 -13.14 -5.34 -10.11
CA ASP A 223 -13.97 -5.13 -8.91
C ASP A 223 -13.31 -5.57 -7.59
N VAL A 224 -12.07 -6.06 -7.65
CA VAL A 224 -11.33 -6.49 -6.45
C VAL A 224 -10.84 -5.27 -5.66
N ARG A 225 -11.23 -5.17 -4.38
CA ARG A 225 -10.77 -4.10 -3.49
C ARG A 225 -9.25 -4.12 -3.31
N GLY A 226 -8.65 -2.95 -3.14
CA GLY A 226 -7.20 -2.80 -3.03
C GLY A 226 -6.44 -2.97 -4.34
N THR A 227 -7.12 -2.80 -5.48
CA THR A 227 -6.49 -2.86 -6.81
C THR A 227 -6.55 -1.53 -7.55
N ALA A 228 -5.58 -1.32 -8.45
CA ALA A 228 -5.56 -0.23 -9.40
C ALA A 228 -5.12 -0.73 -10.79
N PHE A 229 -5.69 -0.18 -11.85
CA PHE A 229 -5.42 -0.61 -13.22
C PHE A 229 -5.70 0.51 -14.22
N VAL A 230 -5.18 0.38 -15.44
CA VAL A 230 -5.56 1.27 -16.54
C VAL A 230 -6.89 0.80 -17.11
N ARG A 231 -7.92 1.63 -17.00
CA ARG A 231 -9.25 1.37 -17.51
C ARG A 231 -9.23 1.17 -19.02
N ARG A 232 -9.99 0.19 -19.49
CA ARG A 232 -10.14 -0.13 -20.90
C ARG A 232 -11.44 0.50 -21.46
N PRO A 233 -11.55 0.75 -22.77
CA PRO A 233 -12.74 1.37 -23.34
C PRO A 233 -14.05 0.62 -23.05
N ASP A 234 -14.02 -0.71 -23.08
CA ASP A 234 -15.22 -1.57 -22.93
C ASP A 234 -15.49 -2.06 -21.50
N ASP A 235 -14.74 -1.53 -20.53
CA ASP A 235 -14.72 -1.92 -19.12
C ASP A 235 -16.04 -1.59 -18.39
N GLU A 236 -16.49 -2.46 -17.49
CA GLU A 236 -17.68 -2.27 -16.65
C GLU A 236 -17.55 -1.06 -15.71
N THR A 237 -16.33 -0.71 -15.32
CA THR A 237 -16.05 0.54 -14.57
C THR A 237 -16.44 1.80 -15.34
N GLY A 238 -16.65 1.69 -16.65
CA GLY A 238 -17.15 2.76 -17.50
C GLY A 238 -18.66 2.88 -17.61
N LYS A 239 -19.42 1.89 -17.15
CA LYS A 239 -20.87 1.80 -17.39
C LYS A 239 -21.64 2.02 -16.10
N GLY A 240 -22.51 3.03 -16.07
CA GLY A 240 -23.42 3.27 -14.95
C GLY A 240 -22.76 3.70 -13.64
N TRP A 241 -21.53 4.23 -13.68
CA TRP A 241 -20.87 4.85 -12.54
C TRP A 241 -21.15 6.36 -12.52
N PHE A 242 -21.39 6.89 -11.32
CA PHE A 242 -21.55 8.32 -11.09
C PHE A 242 -20.19 8.94 -10.78
N GLU A 243 -19.75 9.82 -11.66
CA GLU A 243 -18.50 10.54 -11.49
C GLU A 243 -18.71 11.81 -10.65
N ILE A 244 -17.90 11.95 -9.60
CA ILE A 244 -17.89 13.11 -8.72
C ILE A 244 -16.55 13.81 -8.88
N THR A 245 -16.58 15.08 -9.25
CA THR A 245 -15.35 15.87 -9.35
C THR A 245 -14.76 16.06 -7.95
N SER A 246 -13.45 15.83 -7.80
CA SER A 246 -12.76 16.00 -6.51
C SER A 246 -12.93 17.39 -5.88
N THR A 247 -13.18 18.44 -6.68
CA THR A 247 -13.43 19.80 -6.20
C THR A 247 -14.72 19.95 -5.38
N SER A 248 -15.71 19.06 -5.54
CA SER A 248 -16.95 19.08 -4.75
C SER A 248 -16.90 18.16 -3.53
N VAL A 249 -15.78 17.46 -3.31
CA VAL A 249 -15.61 16.54 -2.18
C VAL A 249 -14.78 17.19 -1.07
N ASP A 250 -13.82 18.06 -1.42
CA ASP A 250 -12.98 18.78 -0.48
C ASP A 250 -13.32 20.28 -0.47
N GLU A 251 -14.50 20.62 0.07
CA GLU A 251 -14.90 22.00 0.32
C GLU A 251 -14.40 22.48 1.70
N PRO A 252 -13.95 23.75 1.85
CA PRO A 252 -13.58 24.30 3.15
C PRO A 252 -14.73 24.20 4.15
N GLY A 253 -14.54 23.47 5.25
CA GLY A 253 -15.61 23.22 6.21
C GLY A 253 -15.21 22.31 7.37
N ARG A 254 -16.21 21.86 8.12
CA ARG A 254 -16.01 20.91 9.22
C ARG A 254 -15.51 19.57 8.66
N VAL A 255 -14.32 19.14 9.08
CA VAL A 255 -13.77 17.82 8.72
C VAL A 255 -14.70 16.74 9.28
N GLU A 256 -15.21 15.87 8.41
CA GLU A 256 -16.02 14.73 8.85
C GLU A 256 -15.17 13.81 9.74
N ALA A 257 -15.74 13.31 10.84
CA ALA A 257 -15.03 12.36 11.70
C ALA A 257 -14.82 11.05 10.93
N HIS A 258 -13.56 10.67 10.72
CA HIS A 258 -13.23 9.42 10.05
C HIS A 258 -13.52 8.25 10.98
N VAL A 259 -14.19 7.24 10.47
CA VAL A 259 -14.27 5.91 11.10
C VAL A 259 -12.86 5.35 11.25
N ASN A 260 -12.40 4.97 12.44
CA ASN A 260 -11.11 4.28 12.55
C ASN A 260 -11.26 2.82 12.09
N PRO A 261 -10.61 2.38 11.00
CA PRO A 261 -10.73 1.00 10.51
C PRO A 261 -9.98 -0.03 11.39
N TYR A 262 -9.11 0.43 12.29
CA TYR A 262 -8.25 -0.39 13.15
C TYR A 262 -8.54 -0.19 14.64
N MET A 263 -9.79 0.08 15.03
CA MET A 263 -10.14 0.24 16.44
C MET A 263 -9.53 -0.87 17.27
N THR A 264 -8.69 -0.52 18.24
CA THR A 264 -8.05 -1.49 19.12
C THR A 264 -9.11 -2.14 20.03
N THR A 265 -8.80 -3.29 20.62
CA THR A 265 -9.67 -3.92 21.62
C THR A 265 -9.95 -2.99 22.80
N SER A 266 -9.01 -2.10 23.16
CA SER A 266 -9.21 -1.10 24.21
C SER A 266 -10.11 0.06 23.77
N GLU A 267 -10.01 0.53 22.53
CA GLU A 267 -10.92 1.53 21.96
C GLU A 267 -12.35 0.98 21.81
N GLN A 268 -12.49 -0.31 21.45
CA GLN A 268 -13.77 -1.02 21.42
C GLN A 268 -14.36 -1.26 22.81
N ALA A 269 -13.53 -1.54 23.82
CA ALA A 269 -13.98 -1.67 25.20
C ALA A 269 -14.46 -0.32 25.75
N ALA A 270 -13.71 0.76 25.47
CA ALA A 270 -14.03 2.12 25.91
C ALA A 270 -15.36 2.63 25.34
N GLU A 271 -15.66 2.35 24.06
CA GLU A 271 -16.97 2.70 23.47
C GLU A 271 -18.12 1.84 24.00
N ASN A 272 -17.85 0.60 24.43
CA ASN A 272 -18.82 -0.27 25.08
C ASN A 272 -18.93 -0.02 26.60
N GLY A 273 -18.34 1.06 27.12
CA GLY A 273 -18.45 1.46 28.53
C GLY A 273 -17.53 0.69 29.49
N ALA A 274 -16.54 -0.04 29.00
CA ALA A 274 -15.54 -0.74 29.79
C ALA A 274 -14.17 -0.02 29.71
N THR A 275 -13.60 0.37 30.85
CA THR A 275 -12.30 1.06 30.91
C THR A 275 -11.17 0.12 31.31
N CYS A 276 -9.98 0.33 30.73
CA CYS A 276 -8.74 -0.33 31.15
C CYS A 276 -7.95 0.59 32.10
N ALA A 277 -7.76 0.16 33.36
CA ALA A 277 -7.14 0.97 34.42
C ALA A 277 -5.73 1.53 34.09
N LYS A 278 -4.96 0.87 33.22
CA LYS A 278 -3.62 1.34 32.81
C LYS A 278 -3.66 2.54 31.85
N GLU A 279 -4.74 2.71 31.08
CA GLU A 279 -4.87 3.83 30.15
C GLU A 279 -5.38 5.09 30.86
N ASP A 280 -6.14 4.95 31.94
CA ASP A 280 -6.58 6.07 32.78
C ASP A 280 -5.40 6.74 33.50
N GLU A 281 -4.42 5.95 33.97
CA GLU A 281 -3.17 6.47 34.51
C GLU A 281 -2.34 7.19 33.43
N ALA A 282 -2.23 6.63 32.22
CA ALA A 282 -1.49 7.25 31.13
C ALA A 282 -2.12 8.57 30.65
N LYS A 283 -3.45 8.64 30.58
CA LYS A 283 -4.19 9.88 30.27
C LYS A 283 -4.06 10.92 31.37
N ALA A 284 -4.09 10.52 32.64
CA ALA A 284 -3.87 11.42 33.77
C ALA A 284 -2.45 12.01 33.77
N VAL A 285 -1.44 11.19 33.44
CA VAL A 285 -0.05 11.63 33.31
C VAL A 285 0.14 12.59 32.12
N ALA A 286 -0.49 12.31 30.98
CA ALA A 286 -0.45 13.18 29.81
C ALA A 286 -1.14 14.54 30.07
N GLN A 287 -2.29 14.54 30.73
CA GLN A 287 -3.01 15.76 31.10
C GLN A 287 -2.26 16.59 32.16
N ALA A 288 -1.55 15.94 33.08
CA ALA A 288 -0.69 16.62 34.05
C ALA A 288 0.56 17.24 33.39
N ALA A 289 1.12 16.59 32.35
CA ALA A 289 2.24 17.13 31.58
C ALA A 289 1.84 18.35 30.72
N GLU A 290 0.65 18.33 30.11
CA GLU A 290 0.07 19.46 29.37
C GLU A 290 -0.20 20.67 30.27
N ALA A 291 -0.61 20.44 31.53
CA ALA A 291 -0.84 21.50 32.51
C ALA A 291 0.45 22.12 33.10
N GLY A 292 1.58 21.41 33.06
CA GLY A 292 2.87 21.84 33.64
C GLY A 292 3.80 22.60 32.68
N GLY A 293 3.51 22.61 31.37
CA GLY A 293 4.39 23.19 30.34
C GLY A 293 4.45 24.72 30.28
N ALA A 294 3.71 25.43 31.12
CA ALA A 294 3.63 26.90 31.13
C ALA A 294 4.45 27.58 32.24
N MET A 295 5.51 26.97 32.79
CA MET A 295 6.45 27.67 33.69
C MET A 295 7.87 27.06 33.67
N ASN A 296 8.72 27.42 32.70
CA ASN A 296 10.11 27.86 32.92
C ASN A 296 10.96 27.88 31.65
N SER A 297 11.68 28.99 31.48
CA SER A 297 12.92 29.25 30.72
C SER A 297 12.72 30.40 29.72
N GLY A 298 13.43 31.53 29.77
CA GLY A 298 14.42 32.08 30.67
C GLY A 298 14.84 33.41 30.03
N ALA A 299 14.44 34.55 30.61
CA ALA A 299 14.81 35.86 30.09
C ALA A 299 15.92 36.48 30.95
N VAL A 300 17.05 36.75 30.29
CA VAL A 300 18.22 37.47 30.80
C VAL A 300 17.84 38.93 31.10
N ARG A 301 18.32 39.44 32.24
CA ARG A 301 18.14 40.82 32.72
C ARG A 301 19.15 41.79 32.07
N ALA A 302 18.68 43.00 31.75
CA ALA A 302 19.35 44.32 31.86
C ALA A 302 18.41 45.35 31.17
N ASP A 303 18.14 46.57 31.63
CA ASP A 303 18.46 47.33 32.84
C ASP A 303 17.41 48.45 32.98
N SER A 304 17.40 49.04 34.18
CA SER A 304 16.59 50.05 34.86
C SER A 304 15.97 51.29 34.16
N THR A 305 14.86 51.72 34.80
CA THR A 305 14.26 53.06 35.05
C THR A 305 12.77 53.07 34.63
N GLY A 306 11.75 53.44 35.40
CA GLY A 306 11.59 53.93 36.77
C GLY A 306 10.29 54.75 36.80
N ALA A 307 9.24 54.27 37.51
CA ALA A 307 7.99 54.96 37.92
C ALA A 307 7.08 55.52 36.78
N ALA A 308 5.75 55.59 36.84
CA ALA A 308 4.69 55.22 37.77
C ALA A 308 3.40 55.03 36.91
N GLY A 309 2.39 54.37 37.48
CA GLY A 309 1.32 53.71 36.72
C GLY A 309 0.27 54.60 36.04
N GLN A 310 -0.51 53.94 35.17
CA GLN A 310 -1.92 54.23 34.95
C GLN A 310 -2.57 53.10 34.14
N LYS A 311 -3.81 52.77 34.52
CA LYS A 311 -4.68 51.78 33.85
C LYS A 311 -4.79 52.10 32.36
N VAL A 312 -4.55 51.12 31.49
CA VAL A 312 -4.80 51.25 30.05
C VAL A 312 -6.02 50.42 29.65
N SER A 313 -6.95 51.15 29.04
CA SER A 313 -8.18 50.76 28.37
C SER A 313 -7.95 49.84 27.16
N LYS A 314 -9.05 49.16 26.78
CA LYS A 314 -9.22 48.25 25.62
C LYS A 314 -8.40 48.65 24.37
N PRO A 315 -7.91 47.68 23.57
CA PRO A 315 -7.39 47.98 22.23
C PRO A 315 -8.56 48.35 21.31
N GLU A 316 -8.47 49.53 20.70
CA GLU A 316 -9.29 49.94 19.58
C GLU A 316 -9.03 49.01 18.39
N VAL A 317 -10.12 48.38 17.92
CA VAL A 317 -10.10 47.58 16.69
C VAL A 317 -10.07 48.56 15.51
N ASN A 318 -9.05 48.42 14.68
CA ASN A 318 -8.80 49.22 13.49
C ASN A 318 -10.07 49.34 12.62
N ALA A 319 -10.56 50.56 12.37
CA ALA A 319 -11.84 50.85 11.71
C ALA A 319 -11.89 50.50 10.20
N ALA A 320 -10.89 49.79 9.68
CA ALA A 320 -10.78 49.36 8.29
C ALA A 320 -11.02 47.85 8.08
N ILE A 321 -11.36 47.08 9.12
CA ILE A 321 -11.66 45.65 9.01
C ILE A 321 -13.17 45.46 9.08
N ALA A 322 -13.83 45.38 7.92
CA ALA A 322 -15.21 44.95 7.84
C ALA A 322 -15.27 43.41 7.89
N PRO A 323 -15.98 42.79 8.86
CA PRO A 323 -16.17 41.35 8.86
C PRO A 323 -16.97 40.93 7.63
N LEU A 324 -16.37 40.08 6.78
CA LEU A 324 -17.04 39.48 5.63
C LEU A 324 -18.18 38.61 6.13
N THR A 325 -19.41 39.06 5.87
CA THR A 325 -20.61 38.25 6.12
C THR A 325 -20.87 37.44 4.86
N PHE A 326 -20.65 36.13 4.93
CA PHE A 326 -20.96 35.23 3.83
C PHE A 326 -22.47 35.10 3.70
N PHE A 327 -23.04 35.58 2.59
CA PHE A 327 -24.41 35.31 2.21
C PHE A 327 -24.43 34.07 1.32
N ALA A 328 -25.34 33.13 1.60
CA ALA A 328 -25.59 32.02 0.70
C ALA A 328 -25.98 32.58 -0.67
N ASN A 329 -25.27 32.18 -1.72
CA ASN A 329 -25.55 32.63 -3.08
C ASN A 329 -26.98 32.17 -3.48
N PRO A 330 -27.92 33.08 -3.78
CA PRO A 330 -29.26 32.71 -4.20
C PRO A 330 -29.30 31.96 -5.54
N ALA A 331 -28.25 32.06 -6.36
CA ALA A 331 -28.11 31.27 -7.58
C ALA A 331 -27.69 29.81 -7.31
N LEU A 332 -27.21 29.53 -6.09
CA LEU A 332 -27.00 28.19 -5.53
C LEU A 332 -28.15 27.78 -4.60
N ALA A 333 -29.29 28.48 -4.65
CA ALA A 333 -30.49 28.08 -3.94
C ALA A 333 -30.95 26.72 -4.47
N SER A 334 -30.55 25.68 -3.72
CA SER A 334 -31.10 24.33 -3.69
C SER A 334 -32.01 24.01 -4.87
N THR A 335 -31.52 23.22 -5.82
CA THR A 335 -32.39 22.19 -6.40
C THR A 335 -33.04 21.45 -5.23
N LYS A 336 -34.26 21.85 -4.86
CA LYS A 336 -35.16 21.16 -3.92
C LYS A 336 -35.69 19.85 -4.53
N GLY A 337 -34.88 19.16 -5.31
CA GLY A 337 -34.96 17.72 -5.43
C GLY A 337 -33.92 17.18 -4.47
N LYS A 338 -34.27 16.21 -3.62
CA LYS A 338 -33.26 15.40 -2.93
C LYS A 338 -32.19 15.05 -3.97
N VAL A 339 -31.01 15.68 -3.92
CA VAL A 339 -29.88 15.22 -4.72
C VAL A 339 -29.66 13.84 -4.16
N LYS A 340 -30.15 12.84 -4.90
CA LYS A 340 -30.07 11.44 -4.50
C LYS A 340 -28.57 11.19 -4.55
N VAL A 341 -27.90 11.35 -3.40
CA VAL A 341 -26.46 11.17 -3.28
C VAL A 341 -26.20 9.85 -3.97
N PRO A 342 -25.41 9.85 -5.06
CA PRO A 342 -25.22 8.63 -5.83
C PRO A 342 -24.84 7.50 -4.89
N PRO A 343 -25.39 6.29 -5.06
CA PRO A 343 -25.02 5.14 -4.24
C PRO A 343 -23.49 5.06 -4.17
N ARG A 344 -22.92 5.05 -2.95
CA ARG A 344 -21.46 5.11 -2.75
C ARG A 344 -20.74 4.01 -3.53
N GLU A 345 -21.35 2.82 -3.58
CA GLU A 345 -20.90 1.63 -4.30
C GLU A 345 -20.79 1.80 -5.82
N ARG A 346 -21.51 2.76 -6.41
CA ARG A 346 -21.50 3.07 -7.85
C ARG A 346 -21.05 4.49 -8.14
N SER A 347 -20.21 5.03 -7.25
CA SER A 347 -19.66 6.38 -7.40
C SER A 347 -18.14 6.37 -7.39
N VAL A 348 -17.55 7.22 -8.21
CA VAL A 348 -16.10 7.34 -8.37
C VAL A 348 -15.71 8.81 -8.27
N ILE A 349 -14.61 9.10 -7.60
CA ILE A 349 -14.08 10.46 -7.49
C ILE A 349 -13.02 10.68 -8.58
N ARG A 350 -13.28 11.67 -9.43
CA ARG A 350 -12.37 12.15 -10.48
C ARG A 350 -11.35 13.09 -9.88
N LEU A 351 -10.11 12.63 -9.80
CA LEU A 351 -8.96 13.44 -9.42
C LEU A 351 -8.55 14.36 -10.58
N PRO A 352 -7.88 15.50 -10.31
CA PRO A 352 -7.26 16.29 -11.36
C PRO A 352 -6.29 15.41 -12.16
N SER A 353 -6.26 15.60 -13.47
CA SER A 353 -5.43 14.80 -14.38
C SER A 353 -3.94 14.94 -14.04
N TYR A 354 -3.14 13.96 -14.47
CA TYR A 354 -1.68 14.02 -14.34
C TYR A 354 -1.09 15.32 -14.90
N GLU A 355 -1.54 15.76 -16.08
CA GLU A 355 -0.99 16.96 -16.71
C GLU A 355 -1.37 18.23 -15.92
N GLN A 356 -2.56 18.28 -15.31
CA GLN A 356 -2.94 19.36 -14.39
C GLN A 356 -2.07 19.38 -13.13
N VAL A 357 -1.96 18.26 -12.40
CA VAL A 357 -1.18 18.22 -11.14
C VAL A 357 0.32 18.37 -11.36
N ARG A 358 0.81 18.05 -12.56
CA ARG A 358 2.19 18.31 -12.95
C ARG A 358 2.45 19.81 -13.12
N SER A 359 1.47 20.57 -13.61
CA SER A 359 1.59 22.01 -13.87
C SER A 359 1.24 22.89 -12.66
N ASP A 360 0.43 22.38 -11.73
CA ASP A 360 -0.11 23.15 -10.62
C ASP A 360 0.12 22.43 -9.26
N PRO A 361 1.01 22.96 -8.40
CA PRO A 361 1.26 22.42 -7.06
C PRO A 361 0.03 22.41 -6.14
N ILE A 362 -0.92 23.33 -6.32
CA ILE A 362 -2.14 23.41 -5.51
C ILE A 362 -3.06 22.25 -5.90
N LEU A 363 -3.23 21.99 -7.19
CA LEU A 363 -3.99 20.82 -7.65
C LEU A 363 -3.33 19.50 -7.24
N TYR A 364 -2.00 19.45 -7.19
CA TYR A 364 -1.28 18.32 -6.64
C TYR A 364 -1.58 18.09 -5.15
N ALA A 365 -1.53 19.15 -4.34
CA ALA A 365 -1.86 19.08 -2.91
C ALA A 365 -3.33 18.65 -2.69
N HIS A 366 -4.25 19.21 -3.46
CA HIS A 366 -5.67 18.84 -3.48
C HIS A 366 -5.88 17.36 -3.81
N ALA A 367 -5.26 16.87 -4.90
CA ALA A 367 -5.36 15.47 -5.30
C ALA A 367 -4.84 14.52 -4.21
N ASN A 368 -3.72 14.89 -3.56
CA ASN A 368 -3.17 14.10 -2.46
C ASN A 368 -4.10 14.12 -1.24
N ARG A 369 -4.68 15.26 -0.88
CA ARG A 369 -5.61 15.35 0.24
C ARG A 369 -6.83 14.44 0.02
N VAL A 370 -7.44 14.49 -1.15
CA VAL A 370 -8.56 13.62 -1.52
C VAL A 370 -8.15 12.13 -1.47
N LEU A 371 -6.96 11.77 -2.00
CA LEU A 371 -6.45 10.40 -1.89
C LEU A 371 -6.35 9.93 -0.42
N HIS A 372 -5.90 10.79 0.49
CA HIS A 372 -5.79 10.43 1.91
C HIS A 372 -7.15 10.28 2.60
N LEU A 373 -8.13 11.12 2.25
CA LEU A 373 -9.51 11.00 2.75
C LEU A 373 -10.15 9.66 2.36
N GLU A 374 -9.81 9.17 1.16
CA GLU A 374 -10.35 7.94 0.57
C GLU A 374 -9.47 6.70 0.88
N THR A 375 -8.62 6.76 1.90
CA THR A 375 -7.78 5.62 2.35
C THR A 375 -8.50 4.71 3.34
N ASN A 376 -9.62 5.14 3.92
CA ASN A 376 -10.35 4.34 4.90
C ASN A 376 -11.31 3.35 4.23
N PRO A 377 -11.16 2.03 4.45
CA PRO A 377 -11.98 1.01 3.77
C PRO A 377 -13.48 1.12 4.06
N GLY A 378 -13.88 1.71 5.19
CA GLY A 378 -15.29 1.84 5.59
C GLY A 378 -16.07 2.93 4.84
N ASN A 379 -15.39 3.95 4.31
CA ASN A 379 -16.04 5.07 3.62
C ASN A 379 -15.55 5.29 2.18
N ALA A 380 -14.39 4.74 1.83
CA ALA A 380 -13.71 5.04 0.59
C ALA A 380 -14.52 4.70 -0.66
N ARG A 381 -14.54 5.64 -1.60
CA ARG A 381 -15.03 5.47 -2.96
C ARG A 381 -13.89 5.02 -3.87
N ALA A 382 -14.25 4.55 -5.06
CA ALA A 382 -13.27 4.37 -6.12
C ALA A 382 -12.70 5.74 -6.53
N LEU A 383 -11.43 5.77 -6.92
CA LEU A 383 -10.78 6.96 -7.48
C LEU A 383 -10.45 6.72 -8.94
N VAL A 384 -10.41 7.79 -9.72
CA VAL A 384 -9.97 7.74 -11.11
C VAL A 384 -9.17 8.99 -11.47
N GLN A 385 -8.05 8.79 -12.16
CA GLN A 385 -7.19 9.87 -12.64
C GLN A 385 -6.84 9.68 -14.11
N ALA A 386 -7.02 10.74 -14.90
CA ALA A 386 -6.61 10.73 -16.31
C ALA A 386 -5.10 10.95 -16.47
N HIS A 387 -4.47 10.15 -17.31
CA HIS A 387 -3.05 10.27 -17.70
C HIS A 387 -2.93 10.39 -19.21
N GLY A 388 -2.35 11.51 -19.68
CA GLY A 388 -2.23 11.86 -21.10
C GLY A 388 -3.31 12.83 -21.58
N GLU A 389 -3.27 13.16 -22.87
CA GLU A 389 -4.15 14.16 -23.49
C GLU A 389 -4.89 13.59 -24.71
N GLY A 390 -6.04 14.21 -25.03
CA GLY A 390 -6.85 13.90 -26.20
C GLY A 390 -7.32 12.45 -26.24
N THR A 391 -7.26 11.84 -27.43
CA THR A 391 -7.72 10.45 -27.68
C THR A 391 -6.80 9.38 -27.11
N THR A 392 -5.60 9.75 -26.67
CA THR A 392 -4.63 8.82 -26.06
C THR A 392 -4.68 8.80 -24.54
N ALA A 393 -5.46 9.70 -23.94
CA ALA A 393 -5.64 9.77 -22.50
C ALA A 393 -6.20 8.45 -21.97
N ARG A 394 -5.61 7.95 -20.89
CA ARG A 394 -6.05 6.74 -20.22
C ARG A 394 -6.40 7.03 -18.78
N ASP A 395 -7.50 6.44 -18.33
CA ASP A 395 -7.91 6.51 -16.94
C ASP A 395 -7.18 5.44 -16.14
N VAL A 396 -6.52 5.85 -15.05
CA VAL A 396 -6.10 4.93 -13.99
C VAL A 396 -7.23 4.86 -12.99
N TRP A 397 -7.82 3.67 -12.86
CA TRP A 397 -8.86 3.35 -11.90
C TRP A 397 -8.25 2.78 -10.62
N ILE A 398 -8.81 3.13 -9.47
CA ILE A 398 -8.41 2.65 -8.16
C ILE A 398 -9.67 2.20 -7.42
N ASN A 399 -9.78 0.90 -7.20
CA ASN A 399 -10.84 0.35 -6.36
C ASN A 399 -10.64 0.75 -4.90
N PRO A 400 -11.70 0.78 -4.08
CA PRO A 400 -11.60 1.09 -2.66
C PRO A 400 -10.57 0.21 -1.93
N PRO A 401 -9.96 0.69 -0.82
CA PRO A 401 -8.95 -0.05 -0.06
C PRO A 401 -9.41 -1.44 0.39
N PRO A 402 -8.48 -2.38 0.57
CA PRO A 402 -8.82 -3.73 1.02
C PRO A 402 -9.44 -3.67 2.43
N ILE A 403 -10.39 -4.56 2.69
CA ILE A 403 -10.91 -4.73 4.05
C ILE A 403 -9.82 -5.40 4.91
N PRO A 404 -9.46 -4.83 6.08
CA PRO A 404 -8.44 -5.39 6.95
C PRO A 404 -8.71 -6.86 7.30
N LEU A 405 -7.63 -7.59 7.58
CA LEU A 405 -7.75 -8.94 8.10
C LEU A 405 -8.35 -8.91 9.50
N THR A 406 -9.19 -9.89 9.81
CA THR A 406 -9.58 -10.17 11.19
C THR A 406 -8.37 -10.69 11.97
N THR A 407 -8.39 -10.62 13.31
CA THR A 407 -7.31 -11.18 14.14
C THR A 407 -7.06 -12.66 13.80
N ALA A 408 -8.13 -13.46 13.67
CA ALA A 408 -8.00 -14.87 13.33
C ALA A 408 -7.40 -15.12 11.95
N GLU A 409 -7.67 -14.25 10.97
CA GLU A 409 -7.03 -14.34 9.65
C GLU A 409 -5.57 -13.90 9.69
N MET A 410 -5.25 -12.88 10.49
CA MET A 410 -3.88 -12.42 10.69
C MET A 410 -3.05 -13.52 11.37
N ASP A 411 -3.54 -14.09 12.47
CA ASP A 411 -2.88 -15.21 13.17
C ASP A 411 -2.63 -16.37 12.19
N MET A 412 -3.65 -16.73 11.40
CA MET A 412 -3.52 -17.79 10.38
C MET A 412 -2.43 -17.51 9.35
N VAL A 413 -2.28 -16.25 8.88
CA VAL A 413 -1.25 -15.86 7.92
C VAL A 413 0.15 -15.94 8.53
N PHE A 414 0.29 -15.56 9.80
CA PHE A 414 1.57 -15.58 10.52
C PHE A 414 1.96 -16.99 11.02
N ASP A 415 0.97 -17.87 11.19
CA ASP A 415 1.16 -19.29 11.55
C ASP A 415 1.41 -20.22 10.36
N LEU A 416 1.47 -19.68 9.13
CA LEU A 416 1.84 -20.46 7.96
C LEU A 416 3.23 -21.11 8.14
N PRO A 417 3.51 -22.23 7.44
CA PRO A 417 4.75 -23.00 7.63
C PRO A 417 5.97 -22.31 6.99
N TYR A 418 6.42 -21.21 7.60
CA TYR A 418 7.66 -20.52 7.26
C TYR A 418 8.88 -21.33 7.73
N ALA A 419 9.93 -21.36 6.93
CA ALA A 419 11.23 -21.89 7.34
C ALA A 419 11.91 -21.00 8.40
N ARG A 420 11.52 -19.72 8.45
CA ARG A 420 12.10 -18.67 9.33
C ARG A 420 13.61 -18.47 9.13
N SER A 421 14.09 -18.77 7.93
CA SER A 421 15.50 -18.64 7.54
C SER A 421 15.62 -18.04 6.13
N PRO A 422 16.81 -17.51 5.78
CA PRO A 422 17.17 -17.24 4.41
C PRO A 422 17.10 -18.52 3.57
N HIS A 423 16.97 -18.35 2.27
CA HIS A 423 17.01 -19.46 1.35
C HIS A 423 18.39 -20.16 1.41
N PRO A 424 18.46 -21.52 1.42
CA PRO A 424 19.71 -22.26 1.57
C PRO A 424 20.78 -21.95 0.51
N SER A 425 20.39 -21.47 -0.68
CA SER A 425 21.33 -21.07 -1.73
C SER A 425 22.25 -19.92 -1.34
N TYR A 426 21.92 -19.17 -0.30
CA TYR A 426 22.74 -18.08 0.21
C TYR A 426 23.72 -18.53 1.30
N ALA A 427 23.61 -19.77 1.78
CA ALA A 427 24.45 -20.25 2.87
C ALA A 427 25.92 -20.38 2.42
N ASP A 428 26.83 -20.26 3.39
CA ASP A 428 28.24 -20.55 3.19
C ASP A 428 28.50 -22.07 3.07
N GLU A 429 29.77 -22.45 2.91
CA GLU A 429 30.20 -23.86 2.79
C GLU A 429 29.78 -24.72 3.99
N ASN A 430 29.54 -24.11 5.15
CA ASN A 430 29.11 -24.79 6.38
C ASN A 430 27.59 -24.76 6.58
N GLY A 431 26.83 -24.18 5.64
CA GLY A 431 25.39 -24.01 5.77
C GLY A 431 24.97 -22.85 6.67
N SER A 432 25.89 -21.95 7.05
CA SER A 432 25.60 -20.78 7.86
C SER A 432 25.21 -19.57 7.01
N HIS A 433 24.41 -18.68 7.61
CA HIS A 433 24.01 -17.40 7.04
C HIS A 433 24.66 -16.23 7.81
N ASP A 434 25.81 -16.47 8.42
CA ASP A 434 26.58 -15.49 9.19
C ASP A 434 27.75 -14.93 8.37
N HIS A 435 28.40 -13.91 8.92
CA HIS A 435 29.64 -13.32 8.36
C HIS A 435 29.49 -12.86 6.90
N ALA A 436 30.09 -13.60 5.96
CA ALA A 436 30.17 -13.23 4.55
C ALA A 436 28.83 -13.35 3.81
N THR A 437 27.89 -14.13 4.34
CA THR A 437 26.57 -14.37 3.73
C THR A 437 25.43 -13.72 4.51
N LYS A 438 25.76 -12.92 5.54
CA LYS A 438 24.77 -12.27 6.41
C LYS A 438 23.77 -11.44 5.61
N ILE A 439 22.53 -11.46 6.05
CA ILE A 439 21.48 -10.56 5.59
C ILE A 439 21.09 -9.70 6.79
N PRO A 440 21.56 -8.44 6.89
CA PRO A 440 21.35 -7.60 8.07
C PRO A 440 19.88 -7.48 8.49
N ALA A 441 18.96 -7.39 7.52
CA ALA A 441 17.52 -7.35 7.78
C ALA A 441 17.00 -8.62 8.49
N TRP A 442 17.57 -9.78 8.19
CA TRP A 442 17.21 -11.03 8.85
C TRP A 442 17.89 -11.19 10.23
N GLU A 443 19.14 -10.73 10.39
CA GLU A 443 19.83 -10.76 11.70
C GLU A 443 19.03 -10.05 12.79
N MET A 444 18.39 -8.92 12.45
CA MET A 444 17.55 -8.15 13.38
C MET A 444 16.32 -8.92 13.87
N ILE A 445 15.85 -9.92 13.14
CA ILE A 445 14.60 -10.65 13.40
C ILE A 445 14.81 -12.16 13.61
N ARG A 446 16.05 -12.65 13.61
CA ARG A 446 16.34 -14.09 13.66
C ARG A 446 15.77 -14.78 14.91
N PHE A 447 15.58 -14.03 15.98
CA PHE A 447 15.09 -14.53 17.27
C PHE A 447 13.65 -14.07 17.58
N SER A 448 12.93 -13.47 16.62
CA SER A 448 11.56 -12.98 16.80
C SER A 448 10.48 -14.04 16.57
#